data_AF-A0A233SG16-F1
#
_entry.id   AF-A0A233SG16-F1
#
_cell.length_a   1.000
_cell.length_b   1.000
_cell.length_c   1.000
_cell.angle_alpha   90.00
_cell.angle_beta   90.00
_cell.angle_gamma   90.00
#
_symmetry.space_group_name_H-M   'P 1'
#
loop_
_entity.id
_entity.type
_entity.pdbx_description
1 polymer ?
#
loop_
_entity_poly.entity_id
_entity_poly.type
_entity_poly.pdbx_seq_one_letter_code
_entity_poly.pdbx_strand_id
1 'polypeptide(L)'
;MSMRTRAVAMATAALLGAGATGIALAPSASAASYHGIDGNGAVADDLQDEEDLGVDNYAESNATALWQTVLYADGAQWQDEDGDLQPFKKNQIDGTFGPETESATQWWQEHYHIAENDGVVTDPSWRFAQRWLTGPASGGTVTYVGDARNVTLKRVSGKYRVRIKGAGPWKLAYYDQLG
;
A
#
# COMPACT_ATOMS: atom_id res chain seq x y z
N MET A 1 12.49 19.91 5.16
CA MET A 1 11.98 18.80 6.00
C MET A 1 13.06 18.34 6.95
N SER A 2 12.73 18.15 8.23
CA SER A 2 13.66 17.69 9.27
C SER A 2 13.52 16.18 9.44
N MET A 3 14.52 15.42 9.00
CA MET A 3 14.60 13.97 9.20
C MET A 3 14.88 13.67 10.67
N ARG A 4 13.98 12.96 11.35
CA ARG A 4 14.22 12.46 12.70
C ARG A 4 14.66 11.01 12.64
N THR A 5 15.98 10.83 12.60
CA THR A 5 16.67 9.54 12.76
C THR A 5 16.26 8.90 14.10
N ARG A 6 15.49 7.81 14.05
CA ARG A 6 15.18 7.00 15.25
C ARG A 6 16.20 5.88 15.37
N ALA A 7 17.17 6.08 16.25
CA ALA A 7 18.10 5.03 16.69
C ALA A 7 17.35 4.03 17.59
N VAL A 8 17.34 2.75 17.20
CA VAL A 8 16.79 1.66 18.03
C VAL A 8 17.96 0.82 18.57
N ALA A 9 18.04 0.72 19.89
CA ALA A 9 19.03 -0.05 20.62
C ALA A 9 18.82 -1.56 20.42
N MET A 10 19.86 -2.26 20.00
CA MET A 10 19.87 -3.72 19.82
C MET A 10 20.63 -4.37 20.98
N ALA A 11 19.93 -5.19 21.78
CA ALA A 11 20.56 -6.04 22.78
C ALA A 11 21.16 -7.28 22.10
N THR A 12 22.48 -7.41 22.12
CA THR A 12 23.21 -8.57 21.61
C THR A 12 23.44 -9.59 22.72
N ALA A 13 22.82 -10.77 22.59
CA ALA A 13 23.20 -11.94 23.37
C ALA A 13 24.42 -12.61 22.71
N ALA A 14 25.60 -12.49 23.34
CA ALA A 14 26.82 -13.13 22.89
C ALA A 14 26.90 -14.57 23.42
N LEU A 15 26.85 -15.56 22.53
CA LEU A 15 27.23 -16.95 22.82
C LEU A 15 28.76 -17.08 22.73
N LEU A 16 29.42 -17.29 23.87
CA LEU A 16 30.84 -17.61 23.96
C LEU A 16 31.05 -19.10 23.68
N GLY A 17 31.71 -19.42 22.57
CA GLY A 17 32.25 -20.75 22.25
C GLY A 17 33.68 -20.62 21.74
N ALA A 18 34.64 -21.17 22.47
CA ALA A 18 36.07 -21.17 22.14
C ALA A 18 36.42 -22.30 21.16
N GLY A 19 37.24 -22.02 20.14
CA GLY A 19 37.86 -23.05 19.28
C GLY A 19 38.19 -22.54 17.87
N ALA A 20 39.47 -22.56 17.50
CA ALA A 20 40.03 -21.95 16.30
C ALA A 20 39.68 -22.70 14.98
N THR A 21 39.14 -21.98 13.99
CA THR A 21 39.34 -22.09 12.53
C THR A 21 38.61 -20.90 11.91
N GLY A 22 39.23 -20.17 10.97
CA GLY A 22 38.72 -18.90 10.44
C GLY A 22 37.28 -18.99 9.92
N ILE A 23 36.33 -18.49 10.72
CA ILE A 23 34.96 -18.26 10.28
C ILE A 23 35.00 -16.90 9.58
N ALA A 24 34.99 -16.89 8.25
CA ALA A 24 34.54 -15.70 7.54
C ALA A 24 33.14 -15.40 8.08
N LEU A 25 33.03 -14.40 8.95
CA LEU A 25 31.74 -13.84 9.32
C LEU A 25 31.17 -13.29 8.02
N ALA A 26 30.33 -14.09 7.35
CA ALA A 26 29.49 -13.57 6.29
C ALA A 26 28.83 -12.32 6.86
N PRO A 27 28.84 -11.18 6.14
CA PRO A 27 28.15 -10.00 6.62
C PRO A 27 26.75 -10.45 6.99
N SER A 28 26.34 -10.22 8.25
CA SER A 28 24.98 -10.45 8.66
C SER A 28 24.12 -9.67 7.68
N ALA A 29 23.41 -10.36 6.79
CA ALA A 29 22.50 -9.72 5.87
C ALA A 29 21.42 -9.08 6.74
N SER A 30 21.59 -7.79 7.04
CA SER A 30 20.52 -7.00 7.62
C SER A 30 19.39 -7.05 6.63
N ALA A 31 18.29 -7.70 7.00
CA ALA A 31 17.06 -7.60 6.22
C ALA A 31 16.80 -6.10 6.02
N ALA A 32 16.62 -5.69 4.76
CA ALA A 32 16.31 -4.30 4.45
C ALA A 32 15.11 -3.84 5.29
N SER A 33 15.13 -2.59 5.73
CA SER A 33 13.99 -1.98 6.42
C SER A 33 12.74 -2.14 5.56
N TYR A 34 11.60 -2.40 6.20
CA TYR A 34 10.33 -2.48 5.49
C TYR A 34 10.01 -1.13 4.85
N HIS A 35 9.69 -1.13 3.55
CA HIS A 35 9.33 0.05 2.77
C HIS A 35 8.01 -0.20 2.02
N GLY A 36 6.91 0.00 2.73
CA GLY A 36 5.57 -0.25 2.24
C GLY A 36 4.55 0.33 3.19
N ILE A 37 3.28 0.20 2.82
CA ILE A 37 2.16 0.72 3.59
C ILE A 37 2.11 0.03 4.96
N ASP A 38 2.15 0.80 6.02
CA ASP A 38 2.00 0.35 7.39
C ASP A 38 1.23 1.34 8.25
N GLY A 39 0.83 0.89 9.43
CA GLY A 39 0.27 1.81 10.39
C GLY A 39 0.29 1.21 11.79
N ASN A 40 -0.02 2.04 12.79
CA ASN A 40 -0.12 1.64 14.20
C ASN A 40 -1.37 2.22 14.88
N GLY A 41 -2.05 1.45 15.73
CA GLY A 41 -3.22 1.92 16.45
C GLY A 41 -4.51 1.77 15.64
N ALA A 42 -5.32 2.83 15.58
CA ALA A 42 -6.58 2.81 14.83
C ALA A 42 -6.31 2.58 13.34
N VAL A 43 -7.31 2.09 12.59
CA VAL A 43 -7.15 1.88 11.14
C VAL A 43 -7.54 3.10 10.33
N ALA A 44 -8.30 4.01 10.93
CA ALA A 44 -8.80 5.21 10.27
C ALA A 44 -7.74 6.32 10.15
N ASP A 45 -6.52 6.11 10.63
CA ASP A 45 -5.34 6.97 10.55
C ASP A 45 -4.10 6.26 9.98
N ASP A 46 -4.26 5.03 9.47
CA ASP A 46 -3.14 4.22 9.01
C ASP A 46 -2.55 4.66 7.65
N LEU A 47 -3.25 5.44 6.81
CA LEU A 47 -2.76 5.77 5.44
C LEU A 47 -2.28 7.23 5.30
N GLN A 48 -2.27 8.02 6.36
CA GLN A 48 -2.07 9.47 6.26
C GLN A 48 -0.61 9.92 6.10
N ASP A 49 0.34 8.99 6.15
CA ASP A 49 1.79 9.26 6.06
C ASP A 49 2.43 8.47 4.91
N GLU A 50 1.61 8.05 3.94
CA GLU A 50 2.01 7.21 2.81
C GLU A 50 2.62 8.05 1.68
N GLU A 51 3.50 7.40 0.91
CA GLU A 51 4.13 8.01 -0.26
C GLU A 51 3.12 8.28 -1.39
N ASP A 52 3.49 9.22 -2.27
CA ASP A 52 2.70 9.52 -3.47
C ASP A 52 2.74 8.34 -4.46
N LEU A 53 1.59 8.01 -5.06
CA LEU A 53 1.49 7.01 -6.13
C LEU A 53 1.07 7.65 -7.44
N GLY A 54 1.73 7.29 -8.53
CA GLY A 54 1.41 7.79 -9.85
C GLY A 54 2.21 7.09 -10.94
N VAL A 55 2.03 7.52 -12.19
CA VAL A 55 2.77 7.01 -13.34
C VAL A 55 4.29 7.16 -13.20
N ASP A 56 4.74 8.17 -12.46
CA ASP A 56 6.16 8.44 -12.19
C ASP A 56 6.61 7.95 -10.80
N ASN A 57 5.68 7.49 -9.94
CA ASN A 57 5.92 7.19 -8.53
C ASN A 57 5.35 5.82 -8.16
N TYR A 58 6.23 4.83 -7.99
CA TYR A 58 5.84 3.45 -7.62
C TYR A 58 4.81 2.83 -8.57
N ALA A 59 4.96 3.13 -9.87
CA ALA A 59 4.05 2.72 -10.93
C ALA A 59 3.89 1.20 -11.06
N GLU A 60 4.82 0.40 -10.55
CA GLU A 60 4.69 -1.06 -10.47
C GLU A 60 4.95 -1.53 -9.03
N SER A 61 3.90 -1.58 -8.22
CA SER A 61 4.02 -1.86 -6.80
C SER A 61 2.81 -2.54 -6.18
N ASN A 62 3.04 -3.28 -5.09
CA ASN A 62 1.97 -3.83 -4.28
C ASN A 62 1.19 -2.71 -3.55
N ALA A 63 1.82 -1.56 -3.27
CA ALA A 63 1.15 -0.37 -2.76
C ALA A 63 0.12 0.18 -3.77
N THR A 64 0.46 0.23 -5.06
CA THR A 64 -0.47 0.56 -6.14
C THR A 64 -1.65 -0.40 -6.18
N ALA A 65 -1.44 -1.71 -5.97
CA ALA A 65 -2.54 -2.65 -5.89
C ALA A 65 -3.48 -2.38 -4.70
N LEU A 66 -2.96 -1.85 -3.59
CA LEU A 66 -3.80 -1.42 -2.47
C LEU A 66 -4.67 -0.23 -2.88
N TRP A 67 -4.11 0.76 -3.56
CA TRP A 67 -4.89 1.87 -4.09
C TRP A 67 -5.94 1.44 -5.12
N GLN A 68 -5.58 0.58 -6.08
CA GLN A 68 -6.53 0.00 -7.02
C GLN A 68 -7.67 -0.78 -6.32
N THR A 69 -7.40 -1.33 -5.13
CA THR A 69 -8.44 -1.96 -4.30
C THR A 69 -9.43 -0.94 -3.75
N VAL A 70 -8.98 0.27 -3.38
CA VAL A 70 -9.83 1.41 -3.02
C VAL A 70 -10.69 1.85 -4.20
N LEU A 71 -10.08 2.08 -5.37
CA LEU A 71 -10.80 2.46 -6.60
C LEU A 71 -11.90 1.44 -6.95
N TYR A 72 -11.59 0.15 -6.86
CA TYR A 72 -12.56 -0.91 -7.08
C TYR A 72 -13.69 -0.94 -6.03
N ALA A 73 -13.39 -0.59 -4.78
CA ALA A 73 -14.38 -0.56 -3.69
C ALA A 73 -15.38 0.58 -3.83
N ASP A 74 -14.88 1.76 -4.20
CA ASP A 74 -15.69 2.96 -4.41
C ASP A 74 -16.41 2.95 -5.77
N GLY A 75 -16.01 2.05 -6.66
CA GLY A 75 -16.63 1.94 -7.98
C GLY A 75 -16.19 3.06 -8.91
N ALA A 76 -14.93 3.48 -8.79
CA ALA A 76 -14.31 4.47 -9.65
C ALA A 76 -14.46 4.10 -11.13
N GLN A 77 -14.47 5.12 -11.99
CA GLN A 77 -14.56 4.96 -13.43
C GLN A 77 -13.33 5.55 -14.10
N TRP A 78 -12.85 4.91 -15.16
CA TRP A 78 -11.77 5.42 -15.99
C TRP A 78 -12.31 5.72 -17.38
N GLN A 79 -11.72 6.69 -18.06
CA GLN A 79 -12.07 7.05 -19.42
C GLN A 79 -11.23 6.24 -20.41
N ASP A 80 -11.89 5.58 -21.36
CA ASP A 80 -11.21 4.87 -22.45
C ASP A 80 -10.78 5.79 -23.59
N GLU A 81 -10.12 5.22 -24.60
CA GLU A 81 -9.60 5.96 -25.76
C GLU A 81 -10.69 6.67 -26.58
N ASP A 82 -11.92 6.18 -26.51
CA ASP A 82 -13.09 6.75 -27.19
C ASP A 82 -13.77 7.86 -26.37
N GLY A 83 -13.35 8.04 -25.10
CA GLY A 83 -13.89 9.03 -24.17
C GLY A 83 -15.01 8.50 -23.29
N ASP A 84 -15.33 7.21 -23.38
CA ASP A 84 -16.41 6.59 -22.61
C ASP A 84 -15.93 6.17 -21.21
N LEU A 85 -16.81 6.33 -20.22
CA LEU A 85 -16.52 5.95 -18.84
C LEU A 85 -16.74 4.45 -18.64
N GLN A 86 -15.67 3.76 -18.26
CA GLN A 86 -15.65 2.34 -17.93
C GLN A 86 -15.51 2.14 -16.42
N PRO A 87 -16.27 1.21 -15.81
CA PRO A 87 -16.11 0.93 -14.39
C PRO A 87 -14.76 0.26 -14.14
N PHE A 88 -14.08 0.66 -13.07
CA PHE A 88 -12.87 0.01 -12.58
C PHE A 88 -13.22 -1.36 -11.98
N LYS A 89 -12.56 -2.40 -12.48
CA LYS A 89 -12.90 -3.81 -12.21
C LYS A 89 -11.85 -4.49 -11.36
N LYS A 90 -12.27 -5.55 -10.66
CA LYS A 90 -11.39 -6.35 -9.80
C LYS A 90 -10.17 -6.92 -10.53
N ASN A 91 -10.30 -7.20 -11.83
CA ASN A 91 -9.23 -7.72 -12.66
C ASN A 91 -8.26 -6.63 -13.16
N GLN A 92 -8.44 -5.38 -12.76
CA GLN A 92 -7.49 -4.28 -12.94
C GLN A 92 -6.65 -4.04 -11.67
N ILE A 93 -6.88 -4.82 -10.59
CA ILE A 93 -6.02 -4.80 -9.39
C ILE A 93 -4.78 -5.65 -9.66
N ASP A 94 -3.84 -5.10 -10.40
CA ASP A 94 -2.61 -5.76 -10.86
C ASP A 94 -1.32 -5.11 -10.31
N GLY A 95 -1.44 -3.97 -9.64
CA GLY A 95 -0.31 -3.22 -9.09
C GLY A 95 0.42 -2.33 -10.10
N THR A 96 -0.14 -2.15 -11.29
CA THR A 96 0.41 -1.24 -12.31
C THR A 96 -0.40 0.06 -12.40
N PHE A 97 0.25 1.18 -12.10
CA PHE A 97 -0.31 2.53 -12.20
C PHE A 97 -0.24 3.01 -13.65
N GLY A 98 -1.04 2.41 -14.51
CA GLY A 98 -1.18 2.82 -15.92
C GLY A 98 -2.27 3.87 -16.13
N PRO A 99 -2.54 4.25 -17.40
CA PRO A 99 -3.55 5.26 -17.75
C PRO A 99 -4.94 4.98 -17.19
N GLU A 100 -5.36 3.70 -17.13
CA GLU A 100 -6.65 3.32 -16.54
C GLU A 100 -6.71 3.61 -15.03
N THR A 101 -5.59 3.42 -14.31
CA THR A 101 -5.52 3.68 -12.86
C THR A 101 -5.42 5.17 -12.59
N GLU A 102 -4.64 5.91 -13.39
CA GLU A 102 -4.55 7.36 -13.31
C GLU A 102 -5.91 8.02 -13.57
N SER A 103 -6.57 7.65 -14.67
CA SER A 103 -7.90 8.17 -15.00
C SER A 103 -8.94 7.81 -13.94
N ALA A 104 -8.93 6.58 -13.41
CA ALA A 104 -9.80 6.21 -12.30
C ALA A 104 -9.51 6.97 -11.01
N THR A 105 -8.24 7.27 -10.73
CA THR A 105 -7.81 8.07 -9.58
C THR A 105 -8.30 9.50 -9.71
N GLN A 106 -8.12 10.11 -10.88
CA GLN A 106 -8.63 11.45 -11.17
C GLN A 106 -10.16 11.51 -11.00
N TRP A 107 -10.89 10.56 -11.59
CA TRP A 107 -12.35 10.49 -11.43
C TRP A 107 -12.75 10.37 -9.95
N TRP A 108 -12.06 9.53 -9.19
CA TRP A 108 -12.31 9.34 -7.76
C TRP A 108 -12.06 10.64 -6.98
N GLN A 109 -10.97 11.33 -7.27
CA GLN A 109 -10.64 12.61 -6.64
C GLN A 109 -11.69 13.69 -6.95
N GLU A 110 -12.14 13.78 -8.19
CA GLU A 110 -13.22 14.68 -8.61
C GLU A 110 -14.55 14.34 -7.92
N HIS A 111 -14.88 13.05 -7.86
CA HIS A 111 -16.10 12.54 -7.24
C HIS A 111 -16.19 12.90 -5.76
N TYR A 112 -15.08 12.80 -5.03
CA TYR A 112 -15.01 13.15 -3.61
C TYR A 112 -14.57 14.59 -3.33
N HIS A 113 -14.43 15.41 -4.37
CA HIS A 113 -14.02 16.82 -4.27
C HIS A 113 -12.67 17.02 -3.55
N ILE A 114 -11.72 16.14 -3.82
CA ILE A 114 -10.33 16.29 -3.38
C ILE A 114 -9.71 17.46 -4.12
N ALA A 115 -8.96 18.31 -3.40
CA ALA A 115 -8.40 19.54 -3.98
C ALA A 115 -7.32 19.25 -5.04
N GLU A 116 -6.59 18.15 -4.88
CA GLU A 116 -5.62 17.63 -5.83
C GLU A 116 -6.30 16.50 -6.61
N ASN A 117 -6.66 16.79 -7.87
CA ASN A 117 -7.43 15.90 -8.74
C ASN A 117 -6.72 15.63 -10.07
N ASP A 118 -5.40 15.50 -10.02
CA ASP A 118 -4.51 15.30 -11.16
C ASP A 118 -4.28 13.82 -11.52
N GLY A 119 -4.96 12.89 -10.83
CA GLY A 119 -4.78 11.45 -11.03
C GLY A 119 -3.57 10.87 -10.30
N VAL A 120 -2.86 11.68 -9.50
CA VAL A 120 -1.79 11.24 -8.61
C VAL A 120 -2.33 11.09 -7.19
N VAL A 121 -2.04 9.97 -6.54
CA VAL A 121 -2.45 9.73 -5.16
C VAL A 121 -1.49 10.45 -4.24
N THR A 122 -1.98 11.49 -3.58
CA THR A 122 -1.25 12.28 -2.58
C THR A 122 -1.88 12.14 -1.19
N ASP A 123 -1.29 12.77 -0.17
CA ASP A 123 -1.77 12.77 1.23
C ASP A 123 -3.29 13.05 1.37
N PRO A 124 -3.91 14.05 0.70
CA PRO A 124 -5.35 14.24 0.75
C PRO A 124 -6.18 13.04 0.29
N SER A 125 -5.72 12.33 -0.75
CA SER A 125 -6.41 11.14 -1.28
C SER A 125 -6.37 10.02 -0.25
N TRP A 126 -5.21 9.77 0.34
CA TRP A 126 -5.03 8.75 1.37
C TRP A 126 -5.82 9.06 2.65
N ARG A 127 -5.74 10.31 3.13
CA ARG A 127 -6.49 10.79 4.31
C ARG A 127 -7.99 10.67 4.14
N PHE A 128 -8.48 10.86 2.92
CA PHE A 128 -9.90 10.67 2.66
C PHE A 128 -10.25 9.18 2.69
N ALA A 129 -9.53 8.35 1.95
CA ALA A 129 -9.78 6.92 1.84
C ALA A 129 -9.74 6.19 3.20
N GLN A 130 -8.75 6.48 4.06
CA GLN A 130 -8.60 5.78 5.34
C GLN A 130 -9.83 5.87 6.26
N ARG A 131 -10.67 6.91 6.11
CA ARG A 131 -11.89 7.10 6.92
C ARG A 131 -12.88 5.95 6.76
N TRP A 132 -12.75 5.20 5.67
CA TRP A 132 -13.59 4.06 5.31
C TRP A 132 -12.97 2.72 5.74
N LEU A 133 -11.80 2.72 6.37
CA LEU A 133 -11.19 1.52 6.95
C LEU A 133 -11.84 1.17 8.29
N THR A 134 -12.15 -0.11 8.46
CA THR A 134 -12.71 -0.68 9.70
C THR A 134 -11.96 -1.94 10.12
N GLY A 135 -11.85 -2.17 11.43
CA GLY A 135 -11.07 -3.26 12.03
C GLY A 135 -9.84 -2.78 12.80
N PRO A 136 -8.75 -3.57 12.88
CA PRO A 136 -8.62 -4.92 12.35
C PRO A 136 -9.39 -5.94 13.22
N ALA A 137 -10.14 -6.84 12.58
CA ALA A 137 -10.72 -7.99 13.24
C ALA A 137 -9.66 -9.07 13.54
N SER A 138 -10.06 -10.17 14.19
CA SER A 138 -9.17 -11.30 14.46
C SER A 138 -8.45 -11.78 13.18
N GLY A 139 -7.16 -12.06 13.30
CA GLY A 139 -6.31 -12.43 12.16
C GLY A 139 -5.86 -11.26 11.27
N GLY A 140 -6.09 -10.01 11.71
CA GLY A 140 -5.61 -8.81 11.02
C GLY A 140 -6.47 -8.39 9.84
N THR A 141 -7.75 -8.79 9.81
CA THR A 141 -8.64 -8.46 8.68
C THR A 141 -9.08 -7.00 8.79
N VAL A 142 -8.81 -6.20 7.77
CA VAL A 142 -9.26 -4.81 7.64
C VAL A 142 -10.28 -4.76 6.51
N THR A 143 -11.40 -4.07 6.72
CA THR A 143 -12.42 -3.88 5.68
C THR A 143 -12.43 -2.43 5.26
N TYR A 144 -12.22 -2.18 3.97
CA TYR A 144 -12.50 -0.89 3.37
C TYR A 144 -13.97 -0.88 2.93
N VAL A 145 -14.74 0.03 3.52
CA VAL A 145 -16.18 0.19 3.29
C VAL A 145 -16.38 1.21 2.18
N GLY A 146 -16.26 0.76 0.93
CA GLY A 146 -16.39 1.64 -0.23
C GLY A 146 -17.84 1.87 -0.64
N ASP A 147 -18.07 2.93 -1.41
CA ASP A 147 -19.42 3.36 -1.80
C ASP A 147 -20.15 2.34 -2.68
N ALA A 148 -19.43 1.61 -3.52
CA ALA A 148 -20.02 0.58 -4.38
C ALA A 148 -19.99 -0.82 -3.73
N ARG A 149 -18.99 -1.11 -2.90
CA ARG A 149 -18.79 -2.42 -2.25
C ARG A 149 -17.74 -2.39 -1.16
N ASN A 150 -17.87 -3.36 -0.24
CA ASN A 150 -16.83 -3.64 0.75
C ASN A 150 -15.74 -4.53 0.16
N VAL A 151 -14.48 -4.20 0.47
CA VAL A 151 -13.31 -5.02 0.10
C VAL A 151 -12.47 -5.32 1.33
N THR A 152 -11.75 -6.43 1.26
CA THR A 152 -10.90 -6.89 2.36
C THR A 152 -9.44 -6.58 2.07
N LEU A 153 -8.79 -5.98 3.07
CA LEU A 153 -7.35 -5.85 3.21
C LEU A 153 -6.89 -6.68 4.43
N LYS A 154 -5.59 -6.84 4.60
CA LYS A 154 -5.03 -7.39 5.83
C LYS A 154 -3.96 -6.48 6.40
N ARG A 155 -3.97 -6.31 7.72
CA ARG A 155 -2.92 -5.66 8.48
C ARG A 155 -2.41 -6.61 9.55
N VAL A 156 -1.17 -7.06 9.39
CA VAL A 156 -0.54 -8.03 10.31
C VAL A 156 0.75 -7.42 10.83
N SER A 157 0.84 -7.24 12.15
CA SER A 157 1.98 -6.57 12.79
C SER A 157 2.25 -5.19 12.20
N GLY A 158 1.19 -4.41 12.01
CA GLY A 158 1.23 -3.05 11.44
C GLY A 158 1.28 -2.99 9.91
N LYS A 159 1.71 -4.06 9.23
CA LYS A 159 1.97 -4.04 7.78
C LYS A 159 0.75 -4.42 6.95
N TYR A 160 0.42 -3.58 5.97
CA TYR A 160 -0.69 -3.85 5.06
C TYR A 160 -0.35 -4.92 4.03
N ARG A 161 -1.39 -5.66 3.65
CA ARG A 161 -1.35 -6.71 2.65
C ARG A 161 -2.57 -6.65 1.76
N VAL A 162 -2.34 -6.87 0.48
CA VAL A 162 -3.33 -6.79 -0.59
C VAL A 162 -3.35 -8.09 -1.40
N ARG A 163 -4.46 -8.32 -2.11
CA ARG A 163 -4.56 -9.38 -3.12
C ARG A 163 -4.37 -8.78 -4.48
N ILE A 164 -3.38 -9.30 -5.20
CA ILE A 164 -3.05 -8.87 -6.56
C ILE A 164 -3.55 -9.94 -7.52
N LYS A 165 -4.07 -9.50 -8.67
CA LYS A 165 -4.47 -10.39 -9.76
C LYS A 165 -3.33 -11.33 -10.11
N GLY A 166 -3.64 -12.62 -10.25
CA GLY A 166 -2.68 -13.65 -10.62
C GLY A 166 -1.66 -14.03 -9.53
N ALA A 167 -1.49 -13.23 -8.47
CA ALA A 167 -0.44 -13.42 -7.47
C ALA A 167 -0.77 -14.46 -6.39
N GLY A 168 -2.03 -14.90 -6.26
CA GLY A 168 -2.46 -15.94 -5.32
C GLY A 168 -2.65 -15.44 -3.87
N PRO A 169 -1.71 -15.72 -2.93
CA PRO A 169 -1.79 -15.29 -1.53
C PRO A 169 -1.70 -13.76 -1.33
N TRP A 170 -1.97 -13.33 -0.10
CA TRP A 170 -1.79 -11.95 0.36
C TRP A 170 -0.34 -11.50 0.25
N LYS A 171 -0.11 -10.35 -0.38
CA LYS A 171 1.21 -9.75 -0.59
C LYS A 171 1.35 -8.50 0.27
N LEU A 172 2.53 -8.29 0.84
CA LEU A 172 2.84 -7.07 1.58
C LEU A 172 2.77 -5.88 0.61
N ALA A 173 2.13 -4.79 1.02
CA ALA A 173 1.94 -3.59 0.21
C ALA A 173 3.23 -2.75 0.13
N TYR A 174 4.29 -3.36 -0.40
CA TYR A 174 5.57 -2.71 -0.67
C TYR A 174 5.44 -1.68 -1.80
N TYR A 175 6.22 -0.61 -1.68
CA TYR A 175 6.42 0.39 -2.72
C TYR A 175 7.40 -0.09 -3.80
N ASP A 176 8.44 -0.83 -3.40
CA ASP A 176 9.54 -1.20 -4.30
C ASP A 176 9.38 -2.59 -4.94
N GLN A 177 8.23 -3.23 -4.77
CA GLN A 177 8.00 -4.59 -5.21
C GLN A 177 6.59 -4.78 -5.72
N LEU A 178 6.49 -5.44 -6.88
CA LEU A 178 5.28 -6.06 -7.38
C LEU A 178 5.44 -7.59 -7.36
N GLY A 179 4.54 -8.33 -6.69
CA GLY A 179 4.60 -9.81 -6.71
C GLY A 179 4.06 -10.54 -5.51
#